data_AF-R9H3K3-F1
#
_entry.id   AF-R9H3K3-F1
#
_cell.length_a   1.000
_cell.length_b   1.000
_cell.length_c   1.000
_cell.angle_alpha   90.00
_cell.angle_beta   90.00
_cell.angle_gamma   90.00
#
_symmetry.space_group_name_H-M   'P 1'
#
loop_
_entity.id
_entity.type
_entity.pdbx_description
1 polymer ?
#
loop_
_entity_poly.entity_id
_entity_poly.type
_entity_poly.pdbx_seq_one_letter_code
_entity_poly.pdbx_strand_id
1 'polypeptide(L)'
;MKYKALLFSLFATANLFAQHPAIHFEIETDQPCQTMDYFGASDCWSMQFIGLWPQEKQNQVADWLFSTENHENGQPKGIGLSLWRFNVGAGSAEQGEASQIASPWMRAECFLQADGNYNWNKQQGQRNFLRLAKERGVNKFLAFLNSPPVYFTQNGLATNTGRGGTLNLKEEHYKNFARFLANVIKGVEKHDGIKFNYLCPFNEPDGHWNWIGPNKKVHRLPTAK
;
A
#
# COMPACT_ATOMS: atom_id res chain seq x y z
N MET A 1 54.11 10.89 49.57
CA MET A 1 54.73 10.78 48.22
C MET A 1 54.55 9.40 47.54
N LYS A 2 53.64 8.51 47.96
CA LYS A 2 53.48 7.17 47.34
C LYS A 2 52.20 6.95 46.51
N TYR A 3 51.24 7.89 46.53
CA TYR A 3 49.94 7.73 45.85
C TYR A 3 49.80 8.50 44.53
N LYS A 4 50.72 9.42 44.20
CA LYS A 4 50.66 10.20 42.94
C LYS A 4 51.19 9.44 41.72
N ALA A 5 52.08 8.45 41.91
CA ALA A 5 52.65 7.68 40.80
C ALA A 5 51.71 6.58 40.27
N LEU A 6 50.78 6.07 41.10
CA LEU A 6 49.88 4.98 40.73
C LEU A 6 48.68 5.44 39.87
N LEU A 7 48.29 6.71 40.00
CA LEU A 7 47.17 7.29 39.24
C LEU A 7 47.57 7.66 37.81
N PHE A 8 48.84 7.91 37.53
CA PHE A 8 49.30 8.23 36.18
C PHE A 8 49.45 6.98 35.29
N SER A 9 49.69 5.80 35.87
CA SER A 9 49.79 4.54 35.10
C SER A 9 48.43 3.94 34.73
N LEU A 10 47.36 4.22 35.47
CA LEU A 10 46.01 3.74 35.14
C LEU A 10 45.32 4.51 34.01
N PHE A 11 45.69 5.77 33.76
CA PHE A 11 45.11 6.55 32.65
C PHE A 11 45.78 6.28 31.29
N ALA A 12 46.98 5.68 31.27
CA ALA A 12 47.70 5.37 30.04
C ALA A 12 47.25 4.06 29.38
N THR A 13 46.71 3.10 30.14
CA THR A 13 46.33 1.77 29.63
C THR A 13 44.90 1.68 29.10
N ALA A 14 44.03 2.62 29.45
CA ALA A 14 42.63 2.62 29.01
C ALA A 14 42.42 3.12 27.56
N ASN A 15 43.41 3.76 26.94
CA ASN A 15 43.31 4.23 25.55
C ASN A 15 43.74 3.19 24.49
N LEU A 16 44.21 2.01 24.91
CA LEU A 16 44.75 0.99 24.00
C LEU A 16 43.72 -0.05 23.52
N PHE A 17 42.48 0.00 24.01
CA PHE A 17 41.45 -0.98 23.66
C PHE A 17 40.16 -0.30 23.19
N ALA A 18 40.20 0.28 21.99
CA ALA A 18 39.06 0.37 21.05
C ALA A 18 39.39 1.28 19.84
N GLN A 19 40.52 1.09 19.17
CA GLN A 19 40.69 1.64 17.83
C GLN A 19 40.27 0.56 16.83
N HIS A 20 38.97 0.48 16.54
CA HIS A 20 38.57 -0.13 15.28
C HIS A 20 39.25 0.67 14.15
N PRO A 21 39.89 0.01 13.17
CA PRO A 21 40.44 0.73 12.03
C PRO A 21 39.32 1.55 11.38
N ALA A 22 39.62 2.81 11.05
CA ALA A 22 38.66 3.68 10.39
C ALA A 22 38.21 3.02 9.08
N ILE A 23 36.90 2.82 8.92
CA ILE A 23 36.34 2.36 7.66
C ILE A 23 36.14 3.60 6.79
N HIS A 24 36.80 3.60 5.64
CA HIS A 24 36.70 4.68 4.66
C HIS A 24 35.70 4.29 3.57
N PHE A 25 34.80 5.21 3.26
CA PHE A 25 33.84 5.11 2.15
C PHE A 25 34.08 6.30 1.21
N GLU A 26 34.05 6.03 -0.09
CA GLU A 26 34.14 7.04 -1.15
C GLU A 26 32.86 6.98 -1.99
N ILE A 27 32.28 8.13 -2.32
CA ILE A 27 31.08 8.23 -3.15
C ILE A 27 31.53 8.58 -4.57
N GLU A 28 31.40 7.62 -5.49
CA GLU A 28 31.66 7.81 -6.91
C GLU A 28 30.45 8.48 -7.57
N THR A 29 30.58 9.77 -7.93
CA THR A 29 29.46 10.58 -8.47
C THR A 29 29.40 10.63 -10.00
N ASP A 30 30.38 10.05 -10.68
CA ASP A 30 30.52 9.97 -12.14
C ASP A 30 30.06 8.64 -12.74
N GLN A 31 29.67 7.67 -11.90
CA GLN A 31 29.13 6.37 -12.30
C GLN A 31 27.66 6.23 -11.89
N PRO A 32 26.70 6.74 -12.70
CA PRO A 32 25.28 6.64 -12.38
C PRO A 32 24.79 5.18 -12.46
N CYS A 33 24.00 4.76 -11.47
CA CYS A 33 23.30 3.49 -11.46
C CYS A 33 21.85 3.67 -11.98
N GLN A 34 20.87 3.04 -11.33
CA GLN A 34 19.45 3.17 -11.68
C GLN A 34 18.87 4.55 -11.33
N THR A 35 17.89 4.99 -12.11
CA THR A 35 17.00 6.08 -11.69
C THR A 35 16.04 5.57 -10.62
N MET A 36 16.01 6.24 -9.48
CA MET A 36 15.03 5.97 -8.43
C MET A 36 13.71 6.64 -8.81
N ASP A 37 12.74 5.84 -9.20
CA ASP A 37 11.42 6.33 -9.57
C ASP A 37 10.66 6.87 -8.34
N TYR A 38 10.23 5.99 -7.43
CA TYR A 38 9.38 6.36 -6.29
C TYR A 38 9.61 5.46 -5.07
N PHE A 39 9.23 6.00 -3.90
CA PHE A 39 8.93 5.21 -2.70
C PHE A 39 7.44 5.30 -2.44
N GLY A 40 6.79 4.16 -2.18
CA GLY A 40 5.35 4.11 -2.01
C GLY A 40 4.87 3.08 -1.01
N ALA A 41 3.62 3.25 -0.60
CA ALA A 41 2.90 2.32 0.27
C ALA A 41 1.46 2.16 -0.24
N SER A 42 0.69 1.32 0.45
CA SER A 42 -0.67 0.95 0.06
C SER A 42 -1.70 1.37 1.09
N ASP A 43 -2.87 1.78 0.61
CA ASP A 43 -4.02 2.12 1.42
C ASP A 43 -4.74 0.89 2.02
N CYS A 44 -4.35 -0.28 1.54
CA CYS A 44 -4.87 -1.61 1.84
C CYS A 44 -4.43 -2.11 3.24
N TRP A 45 -5.32 -2.44 4.17
CA TRP A 45 -6.78 -2.20 4.19
C TRP A 45 -7.20 -1.11 5.16
N SER A 46 -6.25 -0.42 5.78
CA SER A 46 -6.52 0.46 6.91
C SER A 46 -7.22 1.76 6.51
N MET A 47 -6.97 2.26 5.29
CA MET A 47 -7.41 3.61 4.91
C MET A 47 -8.89 3.72 4.60
N GLN A 48 -9.57 2.60 4.35
CA GLN A 48 -11.03 2.59 4.28
C GLN A 48 -11.68 3.00 5.61
N PHE A 49 -10.97 2.85 6.74
CA PHE A 49 -11.43 3.27 8.06
C PHE A 49 -10.75 4.56 8.53
N ILE A 50 -9.41 4.63 8.42
CA ILE A 50 -8.66 5.83 8.85
C ILE A 50 -9.11 7.06 8.07
N GLY A 51 -9.39 6.92 6.77
CA GLY A 51 -9.93 8.02 5.96
C GLY A 51 -11.35 8.45 6.32
N LEU A 52 -12.00 7.81 7.30
CA LEU A 52 -13.30 8.20 7.84
C LEU A 52 -13.21 8.73 9.28
N TRP A 53 -12.02 8.74 9.88
CA TRP A 53 -11.79 9.30 11.21
C TRP A 53 -11.95 10.84 11.22
N PRO A 54 -11.97 11.49 12.39
CA PRO A 54 -11.93 12.95 12.46
C PRO A 54 -10.80 13.53 11.61
N GLN A 55 -11.07 14.65 10.94
CA GLN A 55 -10.17 15.23 9.94
C GLN A 55 -8.76 15.52 10.48
N GLU A 56 -8.64 15.90 11.75
CA GLU A 56 -7.35 16.09 12.43
C GLU A 56 -6.48 14.82 12.39
N LYS A 57 -7.07 13.65 12.64
CA LYS A 57 -6.36 12.37 12.61
C LYS A 57 -6.01 11.95 11.18
N GLN A 58 -6.90 12.23 10.23
CA GLN A 58 -6.58 12.01 8.81
C GLN A 58 -5.38 12.86 8.38
N ASN A 59 -5.38 14.15 8.74
CA ASN A 59 -4.30 15.08 8.42
C ASN A 59 -2.97 14.66 9.07
N GLN A 60 -2.99 14.27 10.34
CA GLN A 60 -1.77 13.82 11.02
C GLN A 60 -1.15 12.59 10.34
N VAL A 61 -1.97 11.59 10.00
CA VAL A 61 -1.48 10.39 9.29
C VAL A 61 -1.01 10.74 7.87
N ALA A 62 -1.70 11.64 7.19
CA ALA A 62 -1.29 12.12 5.87
C ALA A 62 0.03 12.91 5.93
N ASP A 63 0.27 13.71 6.97
CA ASP A 63 1.55 14.40 7.17
C ASP A 63 2.68 13.40 7.36
N TRP A 64 2.49 12.41 8.23
CA TRP A 64 3.50 11.37 8.47
C TRP A 64 3.84 10.56 7.21
N LEU A 65 2.86 10.29 6.35
CA LEU A 65 3.07 9.51 5.13
C LEU A 65 3.64 10.33 3.98
N PHE A 66 3.16 11.56 3.79
CA PHE A 66 3.36 12.29 2.53
C PHE A 66 4.16 13.58 2.66
N SER A 67 4.27 14.16 3.87
CA SER A 67 5.00 15.41 4.03
C SER A 67 6.48 15.23 3.73
N THR A 68 7.02 16.14 2.92
CA THR A 68 8.46 16.32 2.69
C THR A 68 9.00 17.52 3.46
N GLU A 69 8.20 18.12 4.34
CA GLU A 69 8.60 19.27 5.14
C GLU A 69 9.33 18.83 6.40
N ASN A 70 10.11 19.76 6.97
CA ASN A 70 10.73 19.60 8.28
C ASN A 70 10.01 20.46 9.32
N HIS A 71 10.06 20.04 10.58
CA HIS A 71 9.82 20.89 11.73
C HIS A 71 10.93 21.95 11.83
N GLU A 72 10.71 23.01 12.62
CA GLU A 72 11.70 24.09 12.83
C GLU A 72 13.04 23.58 13.37
N ASN A 73 13.04 22.47 14.09
CA ASN A 73 14.24 21.80 14.61
C ASN A 73 14.97 20.92 13.57
N GLY A 74 14.53 20.94 12.30
CA GLY A 74 15.11 20.18 11.21
C GLY A 74 14.65 18.73 11.09
N GLN A 75 13.78 18.23 11.98
CA GLN A 75 13.28 16.85 11.90
C GLN A 75 12.20 16.72 10.81
N PRO A 76 12.25 15.70 9.94
CA PRO A 76 11.19 15.46 8.97
C PRO A 76 9.82 15.28 9.64
N LYS A 77 8.79 15.94 9.10
CA LYS A 77 7.40 15.76 9.54
C LYS A 77 6.84 14.40 9.11
N GLY A 78 7.37 13.84 8.04
CA GLY A 78 6.92 12.58 7.46
C GLY A 78 8.00 11.89 6.64
N ILE A 79 7.64 10.72 6.12
CA ILE A 79 8.53 9.87 5.31
C ILE A 79 8.54 10.25 3.82
N GLY A 80 7.72 11.22 3.40
CA GLY A 80 7.74 11.78 2.06
C GLY A 80 7.47 10.78 0.93
N LEU A 81 6.48 9.90 1.06
CA LEU A 81 6.12 8.97 -0.03
C LEU A 81 5.79 9.72 -1.31
N SER A 82 6.35 9.27 -2.43
CA SER A 82 6.17 9.89 -3.76
C SER A 82 5.21 9.12 -4.67
N LEU A 83 4.78 7.92 -4.25
CA LEU A 83 3.72 7.13 -4.90
C LEU A 83 2.72 6.57 -3.88
N TRP A 84 1.43 6.66 -4.20
CA TRP A 84 0.37 6.07 -3.38
C TRP A 84 -0.44 5.01 -4.14
N ARG A 85 -0.59 3.82 -3.52
CA ARG A 85 -1.31 2.69 -4.12
C ARG A 85 -2.74 2.59 -3.58
N PHE A 86 -3.72 2.69 -4.48
CA PHE A 86 -5.15 2.57 -4.21
C PHE A 86 -5.66 1.16 -4.50
N ASN A 87 -6.16 0.47 -3.48
CA ASN A 87 -6.81 -0.83 -3.64
C ASN A 87 -8.25 -0.64 -4.15
N VAL A 88 -8.47 -0.90 -5.43
CA VAL A 88 -9.82 -0.94 -6.03
C VAL A 88 -10.52 -2.20 -5.52
N GLY A 89 -11.62 -2.01 -4.78
CA GLY A 89 -12.26 -3.11 -4.08
C GLY A 89 -13.17 -3.96 -4.97
N ALA A 90 -13.35 -5.21 -4.56
CA ALA A 90 -13.99 -6.27 -5.35
C ALA A 90 -15.45 -6.55 -4.97
N GLY A 91 -15.96 -5.99 -3.86
CA GLY A 91 -17.37 -6.12 -3.51
C GLY A 91 -17.67 -7.10 -2.38
N SER A 92 -16.67 -7.41 -1.55
CA SER A 92 -16.84 -8.36 -0.46
C SER A 92 -17.43 -7.74 0.80
N ALA A 93 -17.35 -6.42 0.94
CA ALA A 93 -17.96 -5.72 2.05
C ALA A 93 -19.49 -5.88 1.97
N GLU A 94 -20.02 -5.78 0.76
CA GLU A 94 -21.42 -6.00 0.38
C GLU A 94 -21.87 -7.43 0.65
N GLN A 95 -20.96 -8.41 0.59
CA GLN A 95 -21.25 -9.81 0.93
C GLN A 95 -21.22 -10.09 2.44
N GLY A 96 -20.62 -9.21 3.26
CA GLY A 96 -20.48 -9.43 4.69
C GLY A 96 -19.83 -10.78 5.02
N GLU A 97 -20.43 -11.56 5.91
CA GLU A 97 -19.94 -12.90 6.27
C GLU A 97 -19.91 -13.89 5.09
N ALA A 98 -20.81 -13.71 4.10
CA ALA A 98 -20.85 -14.57 2.92
C ALA A 98 -19.61 -14.42 2.02
N SER A 99 -18.82 -13.34 2.20
CA SER A 99 -17.51 -13.18 1.53
C SER A 99 -16.49 -14.24 1.92
N GLN A 100 -16.73 -14.95 3.04
CA GLN A 100 -15.78 -15.86 3.68
C GLN A 100 -14.49 -15.17 4.15
N ILE A 101 -14.45 -13.85 4.19
CA ILE A 101 -13.33 -13.09 4.75
C ILE A 101 -13.66 -12.77 6.20
N ALA A 102 -12.96 -13.44 7.11
CA ALA A 102 -13.30 -13.42 8.54
C ALA A 102 -13.21 -12.01 9.15
N SER A 103 -12.22 -11.22 8.75
CA SER A 103 -12.03 -9.89 9.31
C SER A 103 -12.74 -8.84 8.46
N PRO A 104 -13.67 -8.04 9.03
CA PRO A 104 -14.32 -6.96 8.30
C PRO A 104 -13.32 -5.90 7.84
N TRP A 105 -12.16 -5.78 8.53
CA TRP A 105 -11.07 -4.90 8.12
C TRP A 105 -10.46 -5.27 6.76
N MET A 106 -10.66 -6.51 6.31
CA MET A 106 -10.09 -7.03 5.06
C MET A 106 -11.12 -7.13 3.95
N ARG A 107 -12.38 -6.73 4.23
CA ARG A 107 -13.42 -6.63 3.22
C ARG A 107 -13.27 -5.28 2.51
N ALA A 108 -13.66 -5.20 1.25
CA ALA A 108 -13.57 -3.98 0.45
C ALA A 108 -14.84 -3.81 -0.40
N GLU A 109 -15.37 -2.59 -0.43
CA GLU A 109 -16.50 -2.21 -1.28
C GLU A 109 -16.14 -2.26 -2.76
N CYS A 110 -17.11 -2.38 -3.66
CA CYS A 110 -16.90 -2.22 -5.10
C CYS A 110 -17.67 -1.03 -5.65
N PHE A 111 -17.04 -0.20 -6.48
CA PHE A 111 -17.75 0.85 -7.22
C PHE A 111 -18.86 0.29 -8.10
N LEU A 112 -18.64 -0.88 -8.72
CA LEU A 112 -19.64 -1.58 -9.52
C LEU A 112 -20.66 -2.25 -8.59
N GLN A 113 -21.94 -2.06 -8.88
CA GLN A 113 -23.04 -2.70 -8.17
C GLN A 113 -23.62 -3.86 -8.97
N ALA A 114 -24.43 -4.70 -8.31
CA ALA A 114 -25.03 -5.89 -8.92
C ALA A 114 -25.95 -5.59 -10.13
N ASP A 115 -26.53 -4.39 -10.19
CA ASP A 115 -27.36 -3.92 -11.29
C ASP A 115 -26.55 -3.36 -12.49
N GLY A 116 -25.21 -3.36 -12.38
CA GLY A 116 -24.31 -2.83 -13.41
C GLY A 116 -24.02 -1.32 -13.29
N ASN A 117 -24.69 -0.60 -12.38
CA ASN A 117 -24.44 0.82 -12.15
C ASN A 117 -23.23 1.06 -11.24
N TYR A 118 -22.67 2.26 -11.31
CA TYR A 118 -21.53 2.67 -10.47
C TYR A 118 -21.99 3.58 -9.34
N ASN A 119 -21.55 3.29 -8.12
CA ASN A 119 -21.73 4.16 -6.97
C ASN A 119 -20.38 4.79 -6.57
N TRP A 120 -20.18 6.03 -7.00
CA TRP A 120 -18.94 6.78 -6.74
C TRP A 120 -18.79 7.26 -5.28
N ASN A 121 -19.79 7.08 -4.43
CA ASN A 121 -19.68 7.38 -3.00
C ASN A 121 -19.02 6.24 -2.20
N LYS A 122 -18.72 5.10 -2.84
CA LYS A 122 -18.01 3.98 -2.22
C LYS A 122 -16.52 4.23 -2.05
N GLN A 123 -15.89 3.44 -1.17
CA GLN A 123 -14.47 3.54 -0.81
C GLN A 123 -14.07 4.95 -0.33
N GLN A 124 -15.00 5.65 0.35
CA GLN A 124 -14.85 7.06 0.71
C GLN A 124 -13.58 7.35 1.54
N GLY A 125 -13.22 6.46 2.48
CA GLY A 125 -12.01 6.63 3.29
C GLY A 125 -10.73 6.61 2.45
N GLN A 126 -10.63 5.67 1.53
CA GLN A 126 -9.49 5.57 0.62
C GLN A 126 -9.44 6.76 -0.35
N ARG A 127 -10.60 7.20 -0.87
CA ARG A 127 -10.72 8.41 -1.70
C ARG A 127 -10.28 9.68 -0.96
N ASN A 128 -10.60 9.80 0.32
CA ASN A 128 -10.10 10.90 1.16
C ASN A 128 -8.57 10.89 1.22
N PHE A 129 -7.96 9.72 1.41
CA PHE A 129 -6.50 9.60 1.44
C PHE A 129 -5.83 9.87 0.10
N LEU A 130 -6.46 9.56 -1.04
CA LEU A 130 -5.94 9.98 -2.34
C LEU A 130 -5.86 11.51 -2.46
N ARG A 131 -6.90 12.22 -1.99
CA ARG A 131 -6.93 13.69 -1.99
C ARG A 131 -5.89 14.27 -1.04
N LEU A 132 -5.81 13.75 0.19
CA LEU A 132 -4.82 14.19 1.20
C LEU A 132 -3.38 13.96 0.73
N ALA A 133 -3.11 12.85 0.03
CA ALA A 133 -1.81 12.58 -0.58
C ALA A 133 -1.47 13.61 -1.66
N LYS A 134 -2.43 13.89 -2.57
CA LYS A 134 -2.27 14.89 -3.63
C LYS A 134 -2.03 16.30 -3.08
N GLU A 135 -2.78 16.69 -2.06
CA GLU A 135 -2.63 17.99 -1.36
C GLU A 135 -1.22 18.18 -0.78
N ARG A 136 -0.54 17.09 -0.42
CA ARG A 136 0.84 17.08 0.11
C ARG A 136 1.91 16.86 -0.95
N GLY A 137 1.54 16.95 -2.23
CA GLY A 137 2.49 16.92 -3.34
C GLY A 137 2.76 15.54 -3.93
N VAL A 138 2.08 14.48 -3.48
CA VAL A 138 2.15 13.17 -4.15
C VAL A 138 1.58 13.33 -5.56
N ASN A 139 2.41 13.07 -6.57
CA ASN A 139 2.05 13.25 -7.98
C ASN A 139 2.01 11.93 -8.76
N LYS A 140 2.24 10.79 -8.09
CA LYS A 140 2.06 9.45 -8.66
C LYS A 140 1.06 8.61 -7.90
N PHE A 141 0.13 8.03 -8.65
CA PHE A 141 -0.88 7.13 -8.11
C PHE A 141 -0.92 5.83 -8.90
N LEU A 142 -1.10 4.73 -8.18
CA LEU A 142 -1.24 3.39 -8.76
C LEU A 142 -2.56 2.78 -8.30
N ALA A 143 -3.42 2.37 -9.24
CA ALA A 143 -4.59 1.57 -8.93
C ALA A 143 -4.20 0.08 -8.98
N PHE A 144 -4.60 -0.71 -7.98
CA PHE A 144 -4.39 -2.16 -8.00
C PHE A 144 -5.58 -2.92 -7.45
N LEU A 145 -5.65 -4.21 -7.78
CA LEU A 145 -6.73 -5.11 -7.40
C LEU A 145 -6.18 -6.39 -6.78
N ASN A 146 -6.86 -6.84 -5.73
CA ASN A 146 -6.70 -8.20 -5.22
C ASN A 146 -7.68 -9.19 -5.83
N SER A 147 -8.78 -8.72 -6.43
CA SER A 147 -9.81 -9.55 -7.07
C SER A 147 -10.64 -8.76 -8.10
N PRO A 148 -11.21 -9.39 -9.14
CA PRO A 148 -12.22 -8.77 -9.98
C PRO A 148 -13.49 -8.56 -9.14
N PRO A 149 -14.44 -7.73 -9.60
CA PRO A 149 -15.75 -7.64 -8.97
C PRO A 149 -16.35 -9.02 -8.76
N VAL A 150 -16.91 -9.29 -7.57
CA VAL A 150 -17.49 -10.60 -7.22
C VAL A 150 -18.56 -11.09 -8.19
N TYR A 151 -19.22 -10.18 -8.90
CA TYR A 151 -20.20 -10.50 -9.95
C TYR A 151 -19.58 -11.18 -11.17
N PHE A 152 -18.28 -10.98 -11.39
CA PHE A 152 -17.53 -11.51 -12.54
C PHE A 152 -16.71 -12.76 -12.18
N THR A 153 -16.51 -13.06 -10.90
CA THR A 153 -15.67 -14.19 -10.48
C THR A 153 -16.40 -15.53 -10.65
N GLN A 154 -15.64 -16.62 -10.84
CA GLN A 154 -16.21 -17.95 -11.12
C GLN A 154 -17.02 -18.48 -9.93
N ASN A 155 -16.52 -18.24 -8.72
CA ASN A 155 -17.15 -18.68 -7.47
C ASN A 155 -18.03 -17.62 -6.80
N GLY A 156 -18.18 -16.44 -7.41
CA GLY A 156 -18.93 -15.33 -6.83
C GLY A 156 -18.28 -14.72 -5.58
N LEU A 157 -17.02 -15.02 -5.28
CA LEU A 157 -16.28 -14.50 -4.12
C LEU A 157 -15.07 -13.70 -4.57
N ALA A 158 -14.62 -12.80 -3.70
CA ALA A 158 -13.37 -12.05 -3.91
C ALA A 158 -12.12 -12.86 -3.52
N THR A 159 -12.32 -14.07 -3.00
CA THR A 159 -11.26 -15.04 -2.70
C THR A 159 -11.34 -16.20 -3.69
N ASN A 160 -10.19 -16.72 -4.12
CA ASN A 160 -10.17 -18.00 -4.82
C ASN A 160 -10.25 -19.15 -3.82
N THR A 161 -11.02 -20.18 -4.18
CA THR A 161 -11.26 -21.40 -3.38
C THR A 161 -10.60 -22.65 -4.00
N GLY A 162 -9.92 -22.52 -5.14
CA GLY A 162 -9.32 -23.62 -5.90
C GLY A 162 -7.78 -23.58 -6.00
N ARG A 163 -7.19 -24.72 -6.36
CA ARG A 163 -5.73 -24.91 -6.58
C ARG A 163 -5.26 -24.65 -8.01
N GLY A 164 -6.17 -24.31 -8.91
CA GLY A 164 -5.83 -24.03 -10.30
C GLY A 164 -5.05 -22.71 -10.42
N GLY A 165 -4.00 -22.69 -11.25
CA GLY A 165 -3.30 -21.46 -11.65
C GLY A 165 -4.11 -20.64 -12.67
N THR A 166 -5.43 -20.59 -12.49
CA THR A 166 -6.38 -19.93 -13.37
C THR A 166 -7.02 -18.76 -12.65
N LEU A 167 -7.09 -17.62 -13.33
CA LEU A 167 -7.75 -16.42 -12.86
C LEU A 167 -9.19 -16.73 -12.42
N ASN A 168 -9.58 -16.31 -11.20
CA ASN A 168 -10.96 -16.41 -10.70
C ASN A 168 -11.86 -15.36 -11.39
N LEU A 169 -12.04 -15.51 -12.69
CA LEU A 169 -12.83 -14.66 -13.58
C LEU A 169 -13.54 -15.57 -14.59
N LYS A 170 -14.85 -15.39 -14.78
CA LYS A 170 -15.57 -16.14 -15.83
C LYS A 170 -15.15 -15.63 -17.20
N GLU A 171 -14.99 -16.52 -18.17
CA GLU A 171 -14.48 -16.19 -19.52
C GLU A 171 -15.32 -15.12 -20.21
N GLU A 172 -16.64 -15.16 -20.05
CA GLU A 172 -17.57 -14.18 -20.60
C GLU A 172 -17.40 -12.76 -20.02
N HIS A 173 -16.73 -12.62 -18.87
CA HIS A 173 -16.52 -11.34 -18.20
C HIS A 173 -15.15 -10.70 -18.42
N TYR A 174 -14.25 -11.26 -19.25
CA TYR A 174 -12.94 -10.64 -19.52
C TYR A 174 -13.05 -9.20 -20.04
N LYS A 175 -13.93 -8.97 -21.03
CA LYS A 175 -14.20 -7.61 -21.54
C LYS A 175 -14.85 -6.72 -20.50
N ASN A 176 -15.72 -7.28 -19.66
CA ASN A 176 -16.41 -6.54 -18.61
C ASN A 176 -15.43 -6.10 -17.51
N PHE A 177 -14.47 -6.95 -17.16
CA PHE A 177 -13.41 -6.63 -16.23
C PHE A 177 -12.50 -5.51 -16.75
N ALA A 178 -12.06 -5.58 -18.01
CA ALA A 178 -11.27 -4.49 -18.62
C ALA A 178 -12.03 -3.15 -18.63
N ARG A 179 -13.33 -3.16 -18.96
CA ARG A 179 -14.18 -1.96 -18.89
C ARG A 179 -14.34 -1.45 -17.46
N PHE A 180 -14.47 -2.34 -16.48
CA PHE A 180 -14.55 -1.97 -15.07
C PHE A 180 -13.30 -1.19 -14.63
N LEU A 181 -12.11 -1.69 -14.95
CA LEU A 181 -10.85 -1.00 -14.64
C LEU A 181 -10.79 0.39 -15.28
N ALA A 182 -11.14 0.49 -16.57
CA ALA A 182 -11.17 1.77 -17.29
C ALA A 182 -12.17 2.76 -16.67
N ASN A 183 -13.37 2.28 -16.31
CA ASN A 183 -14.40 3.09 -15.66
C ASN A 183 -13.97 3.58 -14.29
N VAL A 184 -13.34 2.74 -13.46
CA VAL A 184 -12.84 3.16 -12.15
C VAL A 184 -11.75 4.22 -12.29
N ILE A 185 -10.79 4.03 -13.21
CA ILE A 185 -9.74 5.04 -13.44
C ILE A 185 -10.36 6.38 -13.84
N LYS A 186 -11.27 6.38 -14.82
CA LYS A 186 -11.97 7.60 -15.28
C LYS A 186 -12.87 8.21 -14.20
N GLY A 187 -13.52 7.38 -13.42
CA GLY A 187 -14.44 7.82 -12.37
C GLY A 187 -13.71 8.51 -11.23
N VAL A 188 -12.66 7.89 -10.68
CA VAL A 188 -11.84 8.53 -9.63
C VAL A 188 -11.18 9.81 -10.15
N GLU A 189 -10.71 9.84 -11.41
CA GLU A 189 -10.19 11.07 -12.03
C GLU A 189 -11.26 12.17 -12.06
N LYS A 190 -12.49 11.84 -12.49
CA LYS A 190 -13.60 12.80 -12.58
C LYS A 190 -14.09 13.28 -11.21
N HIS A 191 -14.18 12.39 -10.22
CA HIS A 191 -14.82 12.66 -8.93
C HIS A 191 -13.84 13.16 -7.85
N ASP A 192 -12.57 12.81 -7.95
CA ASP A 192 -11.54 13.15 -6.95
C ASP A 192 -10.35 13.93 -7.53
N GLY A 193 -10.29 14.10 -8.85
CA GLY A 193 -9.18 14.78 -9.52
C GLY A 193 -7.88 13.98 -9.47
N ILE A 194 -7.94 12.66 -9.28
CA ILE A 194 -6.78 11.78 -9.14
C ILE A 194 -6.52 11.05 -10.47
N LYS A 195 -5.38 11.34 -11.09
CA LYS A 195 -4.94 10.63 -12.30
C LYS A 195 -4.03 9.47 -11.90
N PHE A 196 -4.47 8.24 -12.17
CA PHE A 196 -3.62 7.07 -12.00
C PHE A 196 -2.56 7.00 -13.10
N ASN A 197 -1.31 6.83 -12.70
CA ASN A 197 -0.16 6.66 -13.60
C ASN A 197 0.07 5.19 -13.93
N TYR A 198 -0.34 4.31 -13.02
CA TYR A 198 -0.13 2.87 -13.11
C TYR A 198 -1.42 2.14 -12.78
N LEU A 199 -1.63 1.00 -13.45
CA LEU A 199 -2.68 0.05 -13.17
C LEU A 199 -2.05 -1.33 -13.01
N CYS A 200 -2.27 -1.96 -11.86
CA CYS A 200 -1.85 -3.32 -11.56
C CYS A 200 -3.10 -4.22 -11.42
N PRO A 201 -3.55 -4.87 -12.51
CA PRO A 201 -4.79 -5.64 -12.52
C PRO A 201 -4.71 -6.96 -11.73
N PHE A 202 -3.51 -7.43 -11.40
CA PHE A 202 -3.27 -8.70 -10.71
C PHE A 202 -2.22 -8.51 -9.61
N ASN A 203 -2.49 -9.01 -8.41
CA ASN A 203 -1.52 -9.03 -7.30
C ASN A 203 -0.96 -10.45 -7.11
N GLU A 204 0.37 -10.59 -7.04
CA GLU A 204 1.10 -11.84 -6.70
C GLU A 204 0.56 -13.09 -7.45
N PRO A 205 0.56 -13.08 -8.79
CA PRO A 205 -0.09 -14.13 -9.58
C PRO A 205 0.47 -15.55 -9.30
N ASP A 206 1.76 -15.65 -8.98
CA ASP A 206 2.53 -16.89 -8.77
C ASP A 206 2.31 -17.57 -7.42
N GLY A 207 1.68 -16.90 -6.46
CA GLY A 207 1.50 -17.43 -5.10
C GLY A 207 0.73 -18.76 -5.06
N HIS A 208 1.22 -19.72 -4.26
CA HIS A 208 0.43 -20.85 -3.80
C HIS A 208 -0.42 -20.42 -2.61
N TRP A 209 -1.58 -19.84 -2.90
CA TRP A 209 -2.42 -19.11 -1.94
C TRP A 209 -3.20 -19.95 -0.91
N ASN A 210 -2.77 -21.20 -0.67
CA ASN A 210 -3.41 -22.18 0.22
C ASN A 210 -2.69 -22.34 1.57
N TRP A 211 -2.44 -21.24 2.29
CA TRP A 211 -1.93 -21.36 3.65
C TRP A 211 -3.06 -21.75 4.61
N ILE A 212 -3.05 -23.01 5.04
CA ILE A 212 -3.91 -23.56 6.09
C ILE A 212 -3.29 -23.14 7.44
N GLY A 213 -3.49 -21.88 7.83
CA GLY A 213 -3.08 -21.34 9.13
C GLY A 213 -4.27 -20.66 9.83
N PRO A 214 -4.34 -20.63 11.18
CA PRO A 214 -5.59 -20.42 11.90
C PRO A 214 -6.26 -19.04 11.75
N ASN A 215 -5.67 -18.07 11.06
CA ASN A 215 -6.22 -16.72 11.02
C ASN A 215 -5.86 -16.01 9.71
N LYS A 216 -6.86 -15.33 9.12
CA LYS A 216 -6.81 -14.35 8.00
C LYS A 216 -7.07 -14.93 6.60
N LYS A 217 -8.37 -15.06 6.28
CA LYS A 217 -8.89 -15.11 4.91
C LYS A 217 -8.90 -13.69 4.35
N VAL A 218 -8.24 -13.48 3.22
CA VAL A 218 -7.96 -12.19 2.55
C VAL A 218 -8.35 -12.31 1.07
N HIS A 219 -8.76 -11.21 0.43
CA HIS A 219 -8.95 -11.05 -1.04
C HIS A 219 -7.80 -11.59 -1.85
N ARG A 220 -8.02 -12.58 -2.72
CA ARG A 220 -6.91 -13.28 -3.40
C ARG A 220 -7.30 -13.83 -4.77
N LEU A 221 -6.53 -13.46 -5.81
CA LEU A 221 -6.52 -14.06 -7.15
C LEU A 221 -5.21 -14.82 -7.39
N PRO A 222 -5.23 -15.94 -8.13
CA PRO A 222 -4.06 -16.51 -8.78
C PRO A 222 -3.96 -16.11 -10.27
N THR A 223 -2.72 -16.22 -10.72
CA THR A 223 -2.13 -16.28 -12.06
C THR A 223 -3.05 -16.22 -13.29
N ALA A 224 -2.72 -15.31 -14.21
CA ALA A 224 -2.88 -15.53 -15.63
C ALA A 224 -1.65 -16.30 -16.14
N LYS A 225 -1.86 -17.43 -16.81
CA LYS A 225 -0.93 -17.95 -17.81
C LYS A 225 -1.46 -17.57 -19.19
#